data_AF-A0A9E3CAT6-F1
#
_entry.id   AF-A0A9E3CAT6-F1
#
_cell.length_a   1.000
_cell.length_b   1.000
_cell.length_c   1.000
_cell.angle_alpha   90.00
_cell.angle_beta   90.00
_cell.angle_gamma   90.00
#
_symmetry.space_group_name_H-M   'P 1'
#
loop_
_entity.id
_entity.type
_entity.pdbx_description
1 polymer ?
#
loop_
_entity_poly.entity_id
_entity_poly.type
_entity_poly.pdbx_seq_one_letter_code
_entity_poly.pdbx_strand_id
1 'polypeptide(L)'
;MSLTTRKELIGSVAPGYRRATGRQKGRILDEFVAATGYARKHAIAVLGRGDTAGPPSCRRRKRRYDDAVLAALVALWRAANGICAKRLVPFLPELVEALERGGHLSLAPDVRDRLLAMSIATADRLLAPERRKDGRGVGTTRPGPLLKRQITVRTFADAYLRRLGRRSARLLGDRPGRPLRPVGRRLVPEHPGADRRGDGVDRVPPAAPPQ
;
A
#
# COMPACT_ATOMS: atom_id res chain seq x y z
N MET A 1 -18.69 -21.98 17.72
CA MET A 1 -17.71 -22.83 17.00
C MET A 1 -16.54 -21.99 16.49
N SER A 2 -15.31 -22.44 16.74
CA SER A 2 -14.06 -21.83 16.24
C SER A 2 -13.86 -22.07 14.73
N LEU A 3 -13.10 -21.20 14.06
CA LEU A 3 -12.80 -21.30 12.63
C LEU A 3 -11.99 -22.56 12.27
N THR A 4 -11.12 -23.03 13.18
CA THR A 4 -10.33 -24.26 13.01
C THR A 4 -11.24 -25.49 12.97
N THR A 5 -12.15 -25.59 13.94
CA THR A 5 -13.14 -26.69 14.03
C THR A 5 -14.04 -26.75 12.80
N ARG A 6 -14.42 -25.59 12.24
CA ARG A 6 -15.22 -25.57 11.00
C ARG A 6 -14.44 -26.11 9.80
N LYS A 7 -13.14 -25.80 9.69
CA LYS A 7 -12.29 -26.34 8.62
C LYS A 7 -12.13 -27.86 8.75
N GLU A 8 -11.88 -28.36 9.94
CA GLU A 8 -11.78 -29.82 10.19
C GLU A 8 -13.07 -30.55 9.80
N LEU A 9 -14.23 -29.98 10.13
CA LEU A 9 -15.53 -30.52 9.73
C LEU A 9 -15.75 -30.48 8.20
N ILE A 10 -15.29 -29.43 7.52
CA ILE A 10 -15.33 -29.36 6.05
C ILE A 10 -14.42 -30.45 5.46
N GLY A 11 -13.21 -30.62 6.01
CA GLY A 11 -12.26 -31.63 5.58
C GLY A 11 -12.80 -33.06 5.68
N SER A 12 -13.57 -33.37 6.73
CA SER A 12 -14.16 -34.70 6.93
C SER A 12 -15.41 -34.94 6.06
N VAL A 13 -16.28 -33.94 5.89
CA VAL A 13 -17.57 -34.08 5.18
C VAL A 13 -17.43 -33.91 3.66
N ALA A 14 -16.53 -33.05 3.18
CA ALA A 14 -16.40 -32.73 1.76
C ALA A 14 -16.09 -33.93 0.84
N PRO A 15 -15.25 -34.92 1.21
CA PRO A 15 -15.05 -36.13 0.40
C PRO A 15 -16.33 -36.95 0.23
N GLY A 16 -17.11 -37.12 1.30
CA GLY A 16 -18.39 -37.83 1.27
C GLY A 16 -19.44 -37.10 0.43
N TYR A 17 -19.54 -35.77 0.59
CA TYR A 17 -20.41 -34.94 -0.23
C TYR A 17 -20.08 -35.01 -1.74
N ARG A 18 -18.80 -35.02 -2.11
CA ARG A 18 -18.36 -35.08 -3.51
C ARG A 18 -18.73 -36.41 -4.19
N ARG A 19 -18.68 -37.53 -3.46
CA ARG A 19 -19.00 -38.88 -3.96
C ARG A 19 -20.48 -39.24 -3.88
N ALA A 20 -21.27 -38.49 -3.12
CA ALA A 20 -22.69 -38.78 -2.89
C ALA A 20 -23.58 -38.54 -4.13
N THR A 21 -24.65 -39.33 -4.23
CA THR A 21 -25.74 -39.12 -5.21
C THR A 21 -26.66 -37.95 -4.81
N GLY A 22 -27.52 -37.46 -5.71
CA GLY A 22 -28.34 -36.26 -5.46
C GLY A 22 -29.15 -36.28 -4.16
N ARG A 23 -29.83 -37.41 -3.85
CA ARG A 23 -30.58 -37.56 -2.59
C ARG A 23 -29.66 -37.60 -1.36
N GLN A 24 -28.52 -38.28 -1.46
CA GLN A 24 -27.54 -38.35 -0.37
C GLN A 24 -26.87 -36.99 -0.11
N LYS A 25 -26.57 -36.23 -1.16
CA LYS A 25 -26.06 -34.85 -1.05
C LYS A 25 -27.02 -33.95 -0.27
N GLY A 26 -28.33 -34.09 -0.52
CA GLY A 26 -29.37 -33.36 0.21
C GLY A 26 -29.29 -33.59 1.72
N ARG A 27 -29.24 -34.86 2.14
CA ARG A 27 -29.12 -35.24 3.56
C ARG A 27 -27.83 -34.72 4.21
N ILE A 28 -26.69 -34.92 3.54
CA ILE A 28 -25.39 -34.42 4.01
C ILE A 28 -25.40 -32.88 4.16
N LEU A 29 -26.07 -32.18 3.24
CA LEU A 29 -26.24 -30.73 3.32
C LEU A 29 -27.11 -30.31 4.50
N ASP A 30 -28.22 -31.01 4.75
CA ASP A 30 -29.13 -30.69 5.85
C ASP A 30 -28.44 -30.87 7.21
N GLU A 31 -27.72 -31.99 7.40
CA GLU A 31 -26.92 -32.27 8.60
C GLU A 31 -25.80 -31.22 8.79
N PHE A 32 -25.08 -30.88 7.71
CA PHE A 32 -24.00 -29.91 7.77
C PHE A 32 -24.50 -28.50 8.08
N VAL A 33 -25.64 -28.10 7.52
CA VAL A 33 -26.28 -26.80 7.81
C VAL A 33 -26.76 -26.75 9.26
N ALA A 34 -27.36 -27.83 9.77
CA ALA A 34 -27.77 -27.92 11.17
C ALA A 34 -26.59 -27.82 12.14
N ALA A 35 -25.45 -28.44 11.82
CA ALA A 35 -24.26 -28.43 12.67
C ALA A 35 -23.48 -27.10 12.64
N THR A 36 -23.42 -26.42 11.47
CA THR A 36 -22.58 -25.22 11.28
C THR A 36 -23.33 -23.89 11.29
N GLY A 37 -24.65 -23.93 11.09
CA GLY A 37 -25.47 -22.73 10.88
C GLY A 37 -25.21 -22.01 9.55
N TYR A 38 -24.50 -22.64 8.60
CA TYR A 38 -24.25 -22.03 7.30
C TYR A 38 -25.48 -22.00 6.42
N ALA A 39 -25.61 -20.95 5.60
CA ALA A 39 -26.63 -20.94 4.55
C ALA A 39 -26.38 -22.08 3.55
N ARG A 40 -27.45 -22.77 3.13
CA ARG A 40 -27.37 -23.93 2.22
C ARG A 40 -26.52 -23.68 0.98
N LYS A 41 -26.67 -22.51 0.34
CA LYS A 41 -25.87 -22.09 -0.82
C LYS A 41 -24.38 -21.99 -0.50
N HIS A 42 -24.03 -21.50 0.69
CA HIS A 42 -22.65 -21.41 1.14
C HIS A 42 -22.07 -22.80 1.43
N ALA A 43 -22.84 -23.67 2.09
CA ALA A 43 -22.45 -25.07 2.35
C ALA A 43 -22.13 -25.84 1.06
N ILE A 44 -22.95 -25.69 0.01
CA ILE A 44 -22.70 -26.29 -1.31
C ILE A 44 -21.35 -25.82 -1.87
N ALA A 45 -21.08 -24.51 -1.81
CA ALA A 45 -19.84 -23.93 -2.34
C ALA A 45 -18.60 -24.43 -1.58
N VAL A 46 -18.70 -24.55 -0.26
CA VAL A 46 -17.61 -24.98 0.62
C VAL A 46 -17.32 -26.48 0.47
N LEU A 47 -18.36 -27.33 0.56
CA LEU A 47 -18.22 -28.79 0.43
C LEU A 47 -17.84 -29.22 -1.00
N GLY A 48 -18.25 -28.44 -2.02
CA GLY A 48 -17.91 -28.69 -3.42
C GLY A 48 -16.45 -28.40 -3.76
N ARG A 49 -15.85 -27.35 -3.16
CA ARG A 49 -14.43 -27.00 -3.34
C ARG A 49 -13.52 -27.89 -2.49
N GLY A 50 -13.99 -28.28 -1.29
CA GLY A 50 -13.19 -28.91 -0.25
C GLY A 50 -12.06 -28.01 0.25
N ASP A 51 -11.33 -28.45 1.28
CA ASP A 51 -10.10 -27.78 1.74
C ASP A 51 -8.94 -27.87 0.71
N THR A 52 -9.17 -28.57 -0.40
CA THR A 52 -8.27 -28.70 -1.55
C THR A 52 -8.11 -27.44 -2.40
N ALA A 53 -8.71 -26.31 -2.00
CA ALA A 53 -8.27 -25.01 -2.49
C ALA A 53 -6.88 -24.70 -1.91
N GLY A 54 -5.86 -25.39 -2.41
CA GLY A 54 -4.48 -24.95 -2.26
C GLY A 54 -4.38 -23.47 -2.66
N PRO A 55 -3.38 -22.73 -2.15
CA PRO A 55 -3.20 -21.33 -2.53
C PRO A 55 -3.27 -21.23 -4.06
N PRO A 56 -3.98 -20.22 -4.61
CA PRO A 56 -4.12 -20.09 -6.04
C PRO A 56 -2.73 -20.25 -6.66
N SER A 57 -2.59 -21.22 -7.57
CA SER A 57 -1.36 -21.43 -8.32
C SER A 57 -1.16 -20.17 -9.17
N CYS A 58 -0.54 -19.16 -8.58
CA CYS A 58 -0.10 -17.96 -9.26
C CYS A 58 0.97 -18.42 -10.23
N ARG A 59 0.57 -18.69 -11.47
CA ARG A 59 1.48 -18.97 -12.58
C ARG A 59 2.42 -17.78 -12.69
N ARG A 60 3.59 -17.88 -12.07
CA ARG A 60 4.54 -16.77 -11.95
C ARG A 60 5.10 -16.55 -13.35
N ARG A 61 4.59 -15.52 -14.05
CA ARG A 61 5.07 -15.14 -15.37
C ARG A 61 6.59 -14.98 -15.31
N LYS A 62 7.32 -15.56 -16.26
CA LYS A 62 8.80 -15.45 -16.34
C LYS A 62 9.17 -13.96 -16.26
N ARG A 63 10.06 -13.60 -15.34
CA ARG A 63 10.52 -12.22 -15.17
C ARG A 63 11.32 -11.85 -16.41
N ARG A 64 10.91 -10.78 -17.12
CA ARG A 64 11.61 -10.28 -18.32
C ARG A 64 12.86 -9.45 -17.97
N TYR A 65 12.93 -8.97 -16.74
CA TYR A 65 14.05 -8.21 -16.21
C TYR A 65 14.70 -9.04 -15.10
N ASP A 66 15.94 -9.45 -15.35
CA ASP A 66 16.74 -10.26 -14.43
C ASP A 66 17.23 -9.41 -13.26
N ASP A 67 17.67 -10.07 -12.20
CA ASP A 67 18.11 -9.39 -10.97
C ASP A 67 19.34 -8.49 -11.22
N ALA A 68 20.18 -8.82 -12.22
CA ALA A 68 21.28 -7.97 -12.66
C ALA A 68 20.80 -6.62 -13.23
N VAL A 69 19.72 -6.61 -14.02
CA VAL A 69 19.13 -5.38 -14.57
C VAL A 69 18.54 -4.53 -13.45
N LEU A 70 17.90 -5.18 -12.47
CA LEU A 70 17.38 -4.49 -11.29
C LEU A 70 18.51 -3.85 -10.47
N ALA A 71 19.58 -4.59 -10.18
CA ALA A 71 20.71 -4.08 -9.43
C ALA A 71 21.36 -2.87 -10.11
N ALA A 72 21.59 -2.95 -11.42
CA ALA A 72 22.08 -1.84 -12.22
C ALA A 72 21.13 -0.63 -12.17
N LEU A 73 19.83 -0.84 -12.38
CA LEU A 73 18.83 0.25 -12.31
C LEU A 73 18.81 0.94 -10.95
N VAL A 74 18.94 0.19 -9.85
CA VAL A 74 18.98 0.74 -8.50
C VAL A 74 20.26 1.55 -8.27
N ALA A 75 21.41 1.08 -8.76
CA ALA A 75 22.67 1.81 -8.67
C ALA A 75 22.58 3.16 -9.42
N LEU A 76 22.07 3.17 -10.65
CA LEU A 76 21.85 4.41 -11.40
C LEU A 76 20.86 5.35 -10.69
N TRP A 77 19.76 4.81 -10.20
CA TRP A 77 18.75 5.60 -9.49
C TRP A 77 19.31 6.27 -8.23
N ARG A 78 20.18 5.57 -7.50
CA ARG A 78 20.89 6.11 -6.34
C ARG A 78 21.93 7.17 -6.73
N ALA A 79 22.69 6.92 -7.80
CA ALA A 79 23.61 7.92 -8.35
C ALA A 79 22.88 9.20 -8.79
N ALA A 80 21.64 9.07 -9.27
CA ALA A 80 20.76 10.18 -9.63
C ALA A 80 19.97 10.77 -8.44
N ASN A 81 20.39 10.53 -7.19
CA ASN A 81 19.74 11.04 -5.97
C ASN A 81 18.25 10.72 -5.83
N GLY A 82 17.81 9.59 -6.38
CA GLY A 82 16.45 9.12 -6.17
C GLY A 82 15.36 9.81 -7.01
N ILE A 83 15.70 10.44 -8.14
CA ILE A 83 14.71 11.07 -9.02
C ILE A 83 13.61 10.10 -9.50
N CYS A 84 12.42 10.61 -9.81
CA CYS A 84 11.32 9.78 -10.27
C CYS A 84 11.62 9.14 -11.64
N ALA A 85 11.06 7.94 -11.87
CA ALA A 85 11.30 7.16 -13.09
C ALA A 85 10.98 7.94 -14.38
N LYS A 86 10.02 8.88 -14.35
CA LYS A 86 9.66 9.74 -15.48
C LYS A 86 10.80 10.68 -15.90
N ARG A 87 11.64 11.10 -14.96
CA ARG A 87 12.84 11.89 -15.22
C ARG A 87 14.07 11.02 -15.45
N LEU A 88 14.14 9.89 -14.74
CA LEU A 88 15.28 8.96 -14.85
C LEU A 88 15.38 8.35 -16.23
N VAL A 89 14.30 7.75 -16.77
CA VAL A 89 14.37 6.94 -18.00
C VAL A 89 14.90 7.70 -19.21
N PRO A 90 14.44 8.94 -19.52
CA PRO A 90 15.01 9.72 -20.61
C PRO A 90 16.48 10.10 -20.39
N PHE A 91 16.91 10.20 -19.12
CA PHE A 91 18.26 10.57 -18.73
C PHE A 91 19.20 9.35 -18.57
N LEU A 92 18.68 8.12 -18.66
CA LEU A 92 19.47 6.90 -18.52
C LEU A 92 20.63 6.80 -19.52
N PRO A 93 20.50 7.12 -20.83
CA PRO A 93 21.60 6.98 -21.78
C PRO A 93 22.82 7.82 -21.37
N GLU A 94 22.60 9.10 -21.08
CA GLU A 94 23.65 10.03 -20.68
C GLU A 94 24.27 9.64 -19.33
N LEU A 95 23.44 9.20 -18.37
CA LEU A 95 23.90 8.75 -17.07
C LEU A 95 24.74 7.48 -17.14
N VAL A 96 24.36 6.50 -17.97
CA VAL A 96 25.15 5.27 -18.19
C VAL A 96 26.51 5.64 -18.76
N GLU A 97 26.55 6.45 -19.82
CA GLU A 97 27.82 6.85 -20.45
C GLU A 97 28.74 7.63 -19.50
N ALA A 98 28.17 8.52 -18.67
CA ALA A 98 28.94 9.25 -17.67
C ALA A 98 29.56 8.32 -16.61
N LEU A 99 28.81 7.32 -16.15
CA LEU A 99 29.27 6.38 -15.13
C LEU A 99 30.28 5.35 -15.67
N GLU A 100 30.12 4.93 -16.92
CA GLU A 100 31.07 4.05 -17.62
C GLU A 100 32.40 4.80 -17.86
N ARG A 101 32.36 6.05 -18.31
CA ARG A 101 33.57 6.90 -18.44
C ARG A 101 34.28 7.12 -17.11
N GLY A 102 33.53 7.24 -16.02
CA GLY A 102 34.09 7.37 -14.67
C GLY A 102 34.58 6.06 -14.05
N GLY A 103 34.41 4.91 -14.71
CA GLY A 103 34.76 3.60 -14.18
C GLY A 103 33.92 3.15 -12.97
N HIS A 104 32.82 3.84 -12.68
CA HIS A 104 31.94 3.55 -11.55
C HIS A 104 30.91 2.47 -11.86
N LEU A 105 30.74 2.14 -13.13
CA LEU A 105 29.79 1.13 -13.60
C LEU A 105 30.36 0.39 -14.80
N SER A 106 30.26 -0.95 -14.77
CA SER A 106 30.58 -1.82 -15.90
C SER A 106 29.36 -2.70 -16.17
N LEU A 107 28.64 -2.41 -17.26
CA LEU A 107 27.45 -3.17 -17.66
C LEU A 107 27.79 -4.15 -18.78
N ALA A 108 27.23 -5.35 -18.69
CA ALA A 108 27.19 -6.25 -19.84
C ALA A 108 26.31 -5.63 -20.94
N PRO A 109 26.64 -5.82 -22.24
CA PRO A 109 25.90 -5.22 -23.35
C PRO A 109 24.40 -5.58 -23.31
N ASP A 110 24.07 -6.83 -23.00
CA ASP A 110 22.68 -7.29 -22.86
C ASP A 110 21.91 -6.55 -21.76
N VAL A 111 22.58 -6.15 -20.67
CA VAL A 111 21.98 -5.42 -19.56
C VAL A 111 21.76 -3.97 -19.95
N ARG A 112 22.72 -3.36 -20.65
CA ARG A 112 22.62 -2.00 -21.18
C ARG A 112 21.43 -1.87 -22.11
N ASP A 113 21.29 -2.77 -23.07
CA ASP A 113 20.18 -2.73 -24.05
C ASP A 113 18.82 -2.90 -23.36
N ARG A 114 18.72 -3.81 -22.38
CA ARG A 114 17.50 -4.01 -21.60
C ARG A 114 17.15 -2.81 -20.71
N LEU A 115 18.14 -2.08 -20.19
CA LEU A 115 17.94 -0.86 -19.42
C LEU A 115 17.43 0.28 -20.32
N LEU A 116 18.04 0.46 -21.50
CA LEU A 116 17.66 1.49 -22.45
C LEU A 116 16.30 1.23 -23.10
N ALA A 117 15.94 -0.04 -23.32
CA ALA A 117 14.62 -0.43 -23.82
C ALA A 117 13.50 -0.37 -22.75
N MET A 118 13.83 -0.07 -21.50
CA MET A 118 12.88 -0.15 -20.39
C MET A 118 11.88 1.01 -20.42
N SER A 119 10.58 0.69 -20.31
CA SER A 119 9.55 1.72 -20.18
C SER A 119 9.54 2.40 -18.80
N ILE A 120 9.13 3.67 -18.76
CA ILE A 120 8.95 4.45 -17.52
C ILE A 120 8.10 3.71 -16.49
N ALA A 121 6.97 3.14 -16.91
CA ALA A 121 6.06 2.42 -16.01
C ALA A 121 6.68 1.16 -15.42
N THR A 122 7.61 0.53 -16.14
CA THR A 122 8.32 -0.66 -15.64
C THR A 122 9.40 -0.27 -14.67
N ALA A 123 10.21 0.76 -14.99
CA ALA A 123 11.20 1.31 -14.08
C ALA A 123 10.55 1.75 -12.75
N ASP A 124 9.39 2.41 -12.81
CA ASP A 124 8.67 2.85 -11.61
C ASP A 124 8.21 1.68 -10.73
N ARG A 125 7.70 0.59 -11.33
CA ARG A 125 7.30 -0.63 -10.61
C ARG A 125 8.49 -1.36 -9.99
N LEU A 126 9.62 -1.41 -10.69
CA LEU A 126 10.86 -2.04 -10.23
C LEU A 126 11.51 -1.25 -9.09
N LEU A 127 11.45 0.09 -9.12
CA LEU A 127 11.98 0.97 -8.08
C LEU A 127 11.02 1.19 -6.89
N ALA A 128 9.75 0.78 -7.00
CA ALA A 128 8.77 0.96 -5.93
C ALA A 128 9.15 0.26 -4.61
N PRO A 129 9.70 -0.97 -4.60
CA PRO A 129 10.18 -1.60 -3.37
C PRO A 129 11.33 -0.84 -2.72
N GLU A 130 12.30 -0.35 -3.50
CA GLU A 130 13.46 0.39 -2.99
C GLU A 130 13.04 1.72 -2.36
N ARG A 131 12.14 2.48 -3.01
CA ARG A 131 11.60 3.72 -2.45
C ARG A 131 10.86 3.54 -1.12
N ARG A 132 10.27 2.35 -0.89
CA ARG A 132 9.62 2.04 0.39
C ARG A 132 10.63 1.81 1.51
N LYS A 133 11.85 1.34 1.18
CA LYS A 133 12.93 1.15 2.14
C LYS A 133 13.50 2.48 2.62
N ASP A 134 13.62 3.46 1.72
CA ASP A 134 14.20 4.78 2.03
C ASP A 134 13.28 5.66 2.91
N GLY A 135 12.06 5.20 3.21
CA GLY A 135 11.11 5.90 4.07
C GLY A 135 10.50 7.15 3.41
N ARG A 136 9.63 7.86 4.16
CA ARG A 136 9.17 9.19 3.74
C ARG A 136 10.23 10.21 4.17
N GLY A 137 10.61 11.10 3.26
CA GLY A 137 11.55 12.18 3.56
C GLY A 137 11.14 12.93 4.83
N VAL A 138 12.11 13.17 5.72
CA VAL A 138 11.90 13.97 6.92
C VAL A 138 11.65 15.40 6.48
N GLY A 139 10.40 15.86 6.61
CA GLY A 139 10.08 17.27 6.38
C GLY A 139 10.82 18.12 7.41
N THR A 140 11.79 18.94 6.97
CA THR A 140 12.55 19.85 7.86
C THR A 140 11.65 20.85 8.56
N THR A 141 10.50 21.16 7.97
CA THR A 141 9.53 22.11 8.50
C THR A 141 8.29 21.39 9.03
N ARG A 142 8.03 21.55 10.34
CA ARG A 142 6.68 21.31 10.87
C ARG A 142 5.76 22.38 10.29
N PRO A 143 4.55 22.04 9.80
CA PRO A 143 3.59 23.04 9.34
C PRO A 143 3.08 23.84 10.55
N GLY A 144 3.79 24.91 10.89
CA GLY A 144 3.44 25.85 11.95
C GLY A 144 2.95 27.18 11.37
N PRO A 145 2.03 27.88 12.06
CA PRO A 145 1.55 29.19 11.63
C PRO A 145 2.60 30.31 11.75
N LEU A 146 3.73 30.05 12.42
CA LEU A 146 4.77 31.03 12.77
C LEU A 146 5.37 31.76 11.56
N LEU A 147 5.83 31.02 10.54
CA LEU A 147 6.45 31.65 9.36
C LEU A 147 5.46 32.43 8.50
N LYS A 148 4.20 31.98 8.44
CA LYS A 148 3.15 32.64 7.62
C LYS A 148 2.80 34.04 8.13
N ARG A 149 3.01 34.32 9.42
CA ARG A 149 2.80 35.64 10.04
C ARG A 149 4.01 36.56 9.90
N GLN A 150 5.21 36.00 9.79
CA GLN A 150 6.47 36.75 9.69
C GLN A 150 6.81 37.16 8.26
N ILE A 151 6.40 36.39 7.26
CA ILE A 151 6.58 36.73 5.85
C ILE A 151 5.23 37.15 5.30
N THR A 152 4.94 38.45 5.32
CA THR A 152 3.74 39.01 4.71
C THR A 152 3.76 38.74 3.21
N VAL A 153 2.96 37.78 2.77
CA VAL A 153 2.73 37.54 1.34
C VAL A 153 1.99 38.74 0.80
N ARG A 154 2.70 39.63 0.11
CA ARG A 154 2.09 40.77 -0.60
C ARG A 154 1.26 40.18 -1.74
N THR A 155 -0.05 40.11 -1.51
CA THR A 155 -0.97 39.69 -2.56
C THR A 155 -1.23 40.88 -3.48
N PHE A 156 -1.54 40.63 -4.75
CA PHE A 156 -1.79 41.67 -5.76
C PHE A 156 -2.87 42.68 -5.32
N ALA A 157 -3.80 42.26 -4.45
CA ALA A 157 -4.82 43.10 -3.83
C ALA A 157 -4.23 44.25 -2.98
N ASP A 158 -3.12 44.02 -2.27
CA ASP A 158 -2.48 45.05 -1.44
C ASP A 158 -1.90 46.19 -2.27
N ALA A 159 -1.40 45.88 -3.48
CA ALA A 159 -0.90 46.88 -4.42
C ALA A 159 -2.06 47.68 -5.07
N TYR A 160 -3.19 47.01 -5.35
CA TYR A 160 -4.36 47.65 -5.95
C TYR A 160 -5.07 48.60 -4.97
N LEU A 161 -5.20 48.21 -3.69
CA LEU A 161 -5.80 49.02 -2.63
C LEU A 161 -4.95 50.23 -2.22
N ARG A 162 -3.62 50.17 -2.40
CA ARG A 162 -2.75 51.35 -2.19
C ARG A 162 -2.82 52.34 -3.35
N ARG A 163 -3.07 51.88 -4.57
CA ARG A 163 -3.15 52.73 -5.77
C ARG A 163 -4.48 53.47 -5.89
N LEU A 164 -5.57 52.85 -5.45
CA LEU A 164 -6.87 53.49 -5.32
C LEU A 164 -6.97 54.08 -3.92
N GLY A 165 -6.48 55.31 -3.74
CA GLY A 165 -6.60 56.06 -2.49
C GLY A 165 -8.03 55.95 -1.93
N ARG A 166 -8.15 55.86 -0.59
CA ARG A 166 -9.36 55.59 0.21
C ARG A 166 -10.59 56.47 -0.14
N ARG A 167 -11.19 56.32 -1.32
CA ARG A 167 -12.40 57.05 -1.73
C ARG A 167 -13.44 56.19 -2.43
N SER A 168 -13.36 54.87 -2.33
CA SER A 168 -14.39 53.97 -2.88
C SER A 168 -14.58 52.70 -2.04
N ALA A 169 -14.63 52.84 -0.72
CA ALA A 169 -15.13 51.79 0.19
C ALA A 169 -16.67 51.70 0.23
N ARG A 170 -17.39 52.33 -0.71
CA ARG A 170 -18.87 52.43 -0.67
C ARG A 170 -19.60 51.89 -1.90
N LEU A 171 -18.95 51.12 -2.77
CA LEU A 171 -19.60 50.60 -4.00
C LEU A 171 -19.29 49.15 -4.37
N LEU A 172 -18.86 48.29 -3.44
CA LEU A 172 -19.12 46.86 -3.59
C LEU A 172 -19.97 46.41 -2.41
N GLY A 173 -21.23 46.13 -2.71
CA GLY A 173 -22.21 45.61 -1.78
C GLY A 173 -21.66 44.40 -1.05
N ASP A 174 -21.77 44.48 0.27
CA ASP A 174 -21.50 43.43 1.21
C ASP A 174 -22.42 42.24 0.90
N ARG A 175 -21.95 41.31 0.05
CA ARG A 175 -22.52 39.97 -0.07
C ARG A 175 -21.57 39.03 0.65
N PRO A 176 -21.89 38.57 1.87
CA PRO A 176 -21.08 37.54 2.51
C PRO A 176 -21.11 36.29 1.63
N GLY A 177 -19.93 35.90 1.14
CA GLY A 177 -19.74 34.67 0.40
C GLY A 177 -20.24 33.48 1.22
N ARG A 178 -21.14 32.69 0.64
CA ARG A 178 -21.67 31.45 1.22
C ARG A 178 -20.49 30.59 1.70
N PRO A 179 -20.45 30.14 2.96
CA PRO A 179 -19.39 29.25 3.42
C PRO A 179 -19.46 27.94 2.63
N LEU A 180 -18.32 27.52 2.08
CA LEU A 180 -18.18 26.21 1.46
C LEU A 180 -18.47 25.14 2.51
N ARG A 181 -19.54 24.35 2.28
CA ARG A 181 -19.88 23.21 3.13
C ARG A 181 -18.70 22.24 3.17
N PRO A 182 -18.26 21.77 4.35
CA PRO A 182 -17.26 20.72 4.42
C PRO A 182 -17.85 19.44 3.85
N VAL A 183 -17.19 18.87 2.84
CA VAL A 183 -17.49 17.52 2.33
C VAL A 183 -17.33 16.55 3.48
N GLY A 184 -18.40 15.77 3.73
CA GLY A 184 -18.57 14.92 4.91
C GLY A 184 -17.35 14.06 5.22
N ARG A 185 -16.70 14.39 6.33
CA ARG A 185 -15.83 13.47 7.06
C ARG A 185 -16.78 12.48 7.72
N ARG A 186 -16.87 11.25 7.19
CA ARG A 186 -17.57 10.15 7.84
C ARG A 186 -17.03 10.02 9.27
N LEU A 187 -17.93 10.23 10.22
CA LEU A 187 -17.76 9.89 11.62
C LEU A 187 -17.43 8.40 11.71
N VAL A 188 -16.22 8.10 12.18
CA VAL A 188 -15.92 6.80 12.79
C VAL A 188 -16.48 6.88 14.20
N PRO A 189 -17.30 5.92 14.65
CA PRO A 189 -17.83 5.93 16.01
C PRO A 189 -16.69 5.60 16.99
N GLU A 190 -16.44 6.52 17.92
CA GLU A 190 -15.68 6.29 19.14
C GLU A 190 -16.54 5.47 20.10
N HIS A 191 -16.04 4.30 20.52
CA HIS A 191 -16.61 3.52 21.61
C HIS A 191 -16.05 4.02 22.96
N PRO A 192 -16.89 4.29 23.98
CA PRO A 192 -16.41 4.60 25.31
C PRO A 192 -16.39 3.36 26.22
N GLY A 193 -15.30 3.20 26.96
CA GLY A 193 -15.34 2.80 28.37
C GLY A 193 -15.01 1.34 28.77
N ALA A 194 -14.09 1.25 29.75
CA ALA A 194 -13.82 0.14 30.68
C ALA A 194 -13.10 -1.09 30.11
N ASP A 195 -12.16 -1.76 30.78
CA ASP A 195 -11.96 -1.91 32.22
C ASP A 195 -10.47 -2.20 32.54
N ARG A 196 -10.03 -1.78 33.73
CA ARG A 196 -8.72 -2.11 34.31
C ARG A 196 -8.84 -3.44 35.07
N ARG A 197 -8.22 -4.51 34.58
CA ARG A 197 -7.76 -5.70 35.34
C ARG A 197 -6.55 -6.24 34.56
N GLY A 198 -5.31 -6.29 35.06
CA GLY A 198 -4.90 -6.86 36.33
C GLY A 198 -4.77 -8.37 36.15
N ASP A 199 -3.65 -8.84 35.59
CA ASP A 199 -3.13 -10.19 35.82
C ASP A 199 -1.66 -10.28 35.41
N GLY A 200 -0.86 -10.80 36.34
CA GLY A 200 0.59 -10.88 36.30
C GLY A 200 1.08 -11.92 35.31
N VAL A 201 2.25 -11.64 34.74
CA VAL A 201 3.03 -12.63 34.01
C VAL A 201 4.31 -12.85 34.82
N ASP A 202 4.34 -13.98 35.51
CA ASP A 202 5.55 -14.54 36.10
C ASP A 202 6.62 -14.67 35.02
N ARG A 203 7.70 -13.92 35.22
CA ARG A 203 8.91 -13.99 34.40
C ARG A 203 9.80 -15.07 35.01
N VAL A 204 9.65 -16.31 34.56
CA VAL A 204 10.59 -17.40 34.88
C VAL A 204 11.91 -17.13 34.11
N PRO A 205 13.07 -17.00 34.79
CA PRO A 205 14.36 -16.87 34.11
C PRO A 205 14.89 -18.27 33.73
N PRO A 206 15.43 -18.47 32.51
CA PRO A 206 16.17 -19.70 32.21
C PRO A 206 17.56 -19.69 32.85
N ALA A 207 17.87 -20.84 33.47
CA ALA A 207 19.04 -21.14 34.27
C ALA A 207 20.38 -21.05 33.51
N ALA A 208 21.42 -20.67 34.24
CA ALA A 208 22.81 -20.78 33.82
C ALA A 208 23.25 -22.26 33.74
N PRO A 209 24.08 -22.66 32.76
CA PRO A 209 24.69 -23.98 32.75
C PRO A 209 25.84 -24.08 33.77
N PRO A 210 25.99 -25.20 34.49
CA PRO A 210 27.14 -25.46 35.36
C PRO A 210 28.41 -25.75 34.56
N GLN A 211 29.54 -25.64 35.29
CA GLN A 211 30.93 -25.67 34.86
C GLN A 211 31.34 -26.85 33.98
#